data_AF-A0A915A6T6-F1
#
_entry.id   AF-A0A915A6T6-F1
#
_cell.length_a   1.000
_cell.length_b   1.000
_cell.length_c   1.000
_cell.angle_alpha   90.00
_cell.angle_beta   90.00
_cell.angle_gamma   90.00
#
_symmetry.space_group_name_H-M   'P 1'
#
loop_
_entity.id
_entity.type
_entity.pdbx_description
1 polymer ?
#
loop_
_entity_poly.entity_id
_entity_poly.type
_entity_poly.pdbx_seq_one_letter_code
_entity_poly.pdbx_strand_id
1 'polypeptide(L)'
;MFRPPPPGTKLTPWVPDLIFIPISRAFERLGVYFYNRVLSRTNIGLLDKRWNKRVHGPYCHWRYYGKPDTKLLDVKLCDLRAWVGRREKTPSAFYNEFMRNVWRVHNLYYSGPVFNNTIKTIFRFVFIYSFLNWLVKCHRYWDFQKTIYHW
;
A
#
# COMPACT_ATOMS: atom_id res chain seq x y z
N MET A 1 27.66 6.54 -4.19
CA MET A 1 27.22 7.90 -4.54
C MET A 1 27.27 8.01 -6.06
N PHE A 2 26.14 7.83 -6.74
CA PHE A 2 26.11 7.87 -8.21
C PHE A 2 26.29 9.32 -8.65
N ARG A 3 27.40 9.61 -9.31
CA ARG A 3 27.58 10.90 -10.00
C ARG A 3 26.55 10.96 -11.12
N PRO A 4 25.90 12.12 -11.37
CA PRO A 4 25.04 12.24 -12.52
C PRO A 4 25.88 11.95 -13.76
N PRO A 5 25.32 11.23 -14.74
CA PRO A 5 26.07 10.89 -15.91
C PRO A 5 26.41 12.20 -16.68
N PRO A 6 27.61 12.33 -17.27
CA PRO A 6 28.08 13.57 -17.89
C PRO A 6 27.06 14.20 -18.86
N PRO A 7 27.01 15.53 -19.00
CA PRO A 7 26.15 16.18 -19.99
C PRO A 7 26.31 15.55 -21.38
N GLY A 8 25.20 15.07 -21.97
CA GLY A 8 25.20 14.36 -23.25
C GLY A 8 25.20 12.82 -23.16
N THR A 9 25.26 12.23 -21.96
CA THR A 9 25.03 10.78 -21.82
C THR A 9 23.61 10.41 -22.21
N LYS A 10 23.47 9.59 -23.25
CA LYS A 10 22.20 9.00 -23.65
C LYS A 10 21.82 7.91 -22.65
N LEU A 11 20.78 8.15 -21.87
CA LEU A 11 20.15 7.12 -21.04
C LEU A 11 19.30 6.21 -21.93
N THR A 12 19.96 5.36 -22.70
CA THR A 12 19.27 4.31 -23.45
C THR A 12 19.05 3.11 -22.52
N PRO A 13 17.89 2.43 -22.59
CA PRO A 13 17.71 1.16 -21.90
C PRO A 13 18.84 0.18 -22.27
N TRP A 14 19.14 -0.78 -21.39
CA TRP A 14 20.21 -1.75 -21.68
C TRP A 14 19.89 -2.58 -22.93
N VAL A 15 18.60 -2.71 -23.25
CA VAL A 15 18.07 -3.36 -24.44
C VAL A 15 17.78 -2.34 -25.54
N PRO A 16 17.96 -2.70 -26.82
CA PRO A 16 17.62 -1.82 -27.94
C PRO A 16 16.20 -1.27 -27.86
N ASP A 17 16.02 0.00 -28.23
CA ASP A 17 14.72 0.69 -28.23
C ASP A 17 13.65 -0.05 -29.05
N LEU A 18 14.08 -0.72 -30.13
CA LEU A 18 13.21 -1.56 -30.97
C LEU A 18 12.53 -2.69 -30.18
N ILE A 19 13.13 -3.14 -29.08
CA ILE A 19 12.61 -4.21 -28.22
C ILE A 19 11.93 -3.61 -26.99
N PHE A 20 12.55 -2.61 -26.36
CA PHE A 20 12.04 -2.03 -25.12
C PHE A 20 10.72 -1.26 -25.32
N ILE A 21 10.60 -0.48 -26.40
CA ILE A 21 9.40 0.33 -26.69
C ILE A 21 8.15 -0.54 -26.92
N PRO A 22 8.15 -1.59 -27.76
CA PRO A 22 6.94 -2.40 -27.93
C PRO A 22 6.58 -3.19 -26.67
N ILE A 23 7.56 -3.68 -25.90
CA ILE A 23 7.31 -4.41 -24.66
C ILE A 23 6.70 -3.48 -23.60
N SER A 24 7.31 -2.31 -23.36
CA SER A 24 6.78 -1.32 -22.42
C SER A 24 5.37 -0.88 -22.79
N ARG A 25 5.12 -0.59 -24.07
CA ARG A 25 3.77 -0.25 -24.56
C ARG A 25 2.78 -1.40 -24.42
N ALA A 26 3.21 -2.65 -24.60
CA ALA A 26 2.35 -3.82 -24.38
C ALA A 26 1.96 -3.98 -22.90
N PHE A 27 2.92 -3.83 -21.98
CA PHE A 27 2.67 -3.83 -20.54
C PHE A 27 1.77 -2.68 -20.11
N GLU A 28 2.02 -1.48 -20.60
CA GLU A 28 1.19 -0.30 -20.33
C GLU A 28 -0.24 -0.54 -20.80
N ARG A 29 -0.43 -1.00 -22.04
CA ARG A 29 -1.76 -1.29 -22.60
C ARG A 29 -2.48 -2.40 -21.83
N LEU A 30 -1.77 -3.47 -21.45
CA LEU A 30 -2.33 -4.52 -20.60
C LEU A 30 -2.74 -3.99 -19.23
N GLY A 31 -1.91 -3.15 -18.61
CA GLY A 31 -2.21 -2.50 -17.34
C GLY A 31 -3.43 -1.58 -17.42
N VAL A 32 -3.49 -0.73 -18.44
CA VAL A 32 -4.61 0.18 -18.68
C VAL A 32 -5.89 -0.61 -18.97
N TYR A 33 -5.82 -1.65 -19.80
CA TYR A 33 -6.96 -2.53 -20.07
C TYR A 33 -7.46 -3.21 -18.80
N PHE A 34 -6.56 -3.81 -18.01
CA PHE A 34 -6.91 -4.47 -16.75
C PHE A 34 -7.52 -3.49 -15.75
N TYR A 35 -6.96 -2.30 -15.60
CA TYR A 35 -7.50 -1.27 -14.72
C TYR A 35 -8.92 -0.86 -15.15
N ASN A 36 -9.11 -0.51 -16.43
CA ASN A 36 -10.39 -0.04 -16.95
C ASN A 36 -11.47 -1.13 -16.98
N ARG A 37 -11.07 -2.40 -17.11
CA ARG A 37 -12.02 -3.51 -17.22
C ARG A 37 -12.35 -4.15 -15.89
N VAL A 38 -11.37 -4.26 -15.00
CA VAL A 38 -11.48 -5.00 -13.74
C VAL A 38 -11.50 -4.04 -12.56
N LEU A 39 -10.40 -3.33 -12.29
CA LEU A 39 -10.25 -2.56 -11.05
C LEU A 39 -11.26 -1.42 -10.94
N SER A 40 -11.43 -0.62 -11.99
CA SER A 40 -12.35 0.53 -12.01
C SER A 40 -13.82 0.14 -11.82
N ARG A 41 -14.19 -1.10 -12.15
CA ARG A 41 -15.54 -1.64 -12.00
C ARG A 41 -15.77 -2.32 -10.65
N THR A 42 -14.72 -2.54 -9.88
CA THR A 42 -14.82 -3.13 -8.54
C THR A 42 -14.85 -2.04 -7.47
N ASN A 43 -15.42 -2.35 -6.31
CA ASN A 43 -15.42 -1.45 -5.16
C ASN A 43 -14.15 -1.62 -4.29
N ILE A 44 -13.05 -2.08 -4.90
CA ILE A 44 -11.79 -2.35 -4.20
C ILE A 44 -11.11 -1.01 -3.86
N GLY A 45 -10.70 -0.84 -2.61
CA GLY A 45 -10.02 0.37 -2.14
C GLY A 45 -10.95 1.53 -1.75
N LEU A 46 -12.27 1.39 -1.95
CA LEU A 46 -13.26 2.32 -1.41
C LEU A 46 -13.48 2.08 0.10
N LEU A 47 -14.04 3.08 0.78
CA LEU A 47 -14.49 2.94 2.17
C LEU A 47 -15.56 1.83 2.27
N ASP A 48 -15.58 1.13 3.40
CA ASP A 48 -16.60 0.12 3.68
C ASP A 48 -17.99 0.75 3.54
N LYS A 49 -18.85 0.16 2.69
CA LYS A 49 -20.21 0.67 2.43
C LYS A 49 -21.07 0.72 3.69
N ARG A 50 -20.73 -0.09 4.70
CA ARG A 50 -21.44 -0.18 5.97
C ARG A 50 -21.04 0.94 6.93
N TRP A 51 -19.97 1.69 6.62
CA TRP A 51 -19.54 2.81 7.45
C TRP A 51 -20.40 4.05 7.22
N ASN A 52 -21.03 4.51 8.29
CA ASN A 52 -21.67 5.82 8.39
C ASN A 52 -20.87 6.76 9.31
N LYS A 53 -20.44 7.92 8.78
CA LYS A 53 -19.69 8.96 9.53
C LYS A 53 -20.41 9.45 10.78
N ARG A 54 -21.75 9.54 10.76
CA ARG A 54 -22.56 10.02 11.90
C ARG A 54 -22.59 9.02 13.06
N VAL A 55 -22.55 7.73 12.75
CA VAL A 55 -22.65 6.65 13.75
C VAL A 55 -21.27 6.23 14.26
N HIS A 56 -20.29 6.14 13.36
CA HIS A 56 -18.99 5.56 13.66
C HIS A 56 -17.85 6.57 13.86
N GLY A 57 -18.10 7.86 13.56
CA GLY A 57 -17.06 8.89 13.61
C GLY A 57 -16.00 8.72 12.50
N PRO A 58 -14.73 9.10 12.76
CA PRO A 58 -13.63 8.92 11.82
C PRO A 58 -13.49 7.47 11.36
N TYR A 59 -13.11 7.28 10.09
CA TYR A 59 -12.95 5.94 9.53
C TYR A 59 -11.72 5.23 10.13
N CYS A 60 -11.95 4.03 10.65
CA CYS A 60 -10.95 3.16 11.25
C CYS A 60 -10.74 1.94 10.36
N HIS A 61 -9.64 1.93 9.61
CA HIS A 61 -9.31 0.90 8.62
C HIS A 61 -9.26 -0.54 9.16
N TRP A 62 -8.97 -0.74 10.45
CA TRP A 62 -8.85 -2.06 11.08
C TRP A 62 -10.16 -2.57 11.70
N ARG A 63 -11.19 -1.72 11.79
CA ARG A 63 -12.50 -2.04 12.37
C ARG A 63 -13.42 -2.65 11.31
N TYR A 64 -14.18 -3.66 11.70
CA TYR A 64 -15.25 -4.20 10.87
C TYR A 64 -16.56 -3.47 11.19
N TYR A 65 -17.22 -2.93 10.17
CA TYR A 65 -18.46 -2.16 10.31
C TYR A 65 -19.73 -3.00 10.09
N GLY A 66 -19.59 -4.27 9.72
CA GLY A 66 -20.73 -5.19 9.59
C GLY A 66 -21.14 -5.86 10.89
N LYS A 67 -22.21 -6.67 10.81
CA LYS A 67 -22.63 -7.55 11.89
C LYS A 67 -21.52 -8.57 12.18
N PRO A 68 -20.94 -8.62 13.39
CA PRO A 68 -19.96 -9.63 13.74
C PRO A 68 -20.61 -11.02 13.67
N ASP A 69 -19.93 -11.97 13.03
CA ASP A 69 -20.30 -13.39 13.02
C ASP A 69 -19.36 -14.16 13.96
N THR A 70 -19.67 -15.42 14.25
CA THR A 70 -18.81 -16.28 15.07
C THR A 70 -17.43 -16.44 14.43
N LYS A 71 -16.38 -16.45 15.26
CA LYS A 71 -15.01 -16.71 14.80
C LYS A 71 -14.92 -18.14 14.32
N LEU A 72 -14.07 -18.40 13.33
CA LEU A 72 -13.91 -19.74 12.76
C LEU A 72 -13.62 -20.81 13.83
N LEU A 73 -12.81 -20.49 14.83
CA LEU A 73 -12.44 -21.42 15.91
C LEU A 73 -13.55 -21.67 16.93
N ASP A 74 -14.57 -20.81 16.98
CA ASP A 74 -15.71 -20.92 17.91
C ASP A 74 -16.93 -21.60 17.23
N VAL A 75 -16.80 -21.99 15.96
CA VAL A 75 -17.88 -22.60 15.16
C VAL A 75 -17.91 -24.11 15.39
N LYS A 76 -19.08 -24.67 15.66
CA LYS A 76 -19.28 -26.12 15.69
C LYS A 76 -19.06 -26.70 14.30
N LEU A 77 -18.39 -27.84 14.21
CA LEU A 77 -18.09 -28.51 12.94
C LEU A 77 -19.35 -28.80 12.11
N CYS A 78 -20.47 -29.13 12.75
CA CYS A 78 -21.76 -29.34 12.09
C CYS A 78 -22.30 -28.07 11.41
N ASP A 79 -22.00 -26.89 11.95
CA ASP A 79 -22.47 -25.60 11.44
C ASP A 79 -21.47 -24.95 10.46
N LEU A 80 -20.29 -25.56 10.26
CA LEU A 80 -19.21 -25.00 9.45
C LEU A 80 -19.65 -24.69 8.02
N ARG A 81 -20.42 -25.60 7.40
CA ARG A 81 -20.91 -25.41 6.02
C ARG A 81 -21.88 -24.23 5.93
N ALA A 82 -22.78 -24.10 6.90
CA ALA A 82 -23.70 -22.97 6.99
C ALA A 82 -22.94 -21.65 7.27
N TRP A 83 -21.92 -21.70 8.13
CA TRP A 83 -21.06 -20.56 8.44
C TRP A 83 -20.30 -20.04 7.21
N VAL A 84 -19.71 -20.92 6.40
CA VAL A 84 -19.10 -20.54 5.12
C VAL A 84 -20.16 -20.03 4.14
N GLY A 85 -21.37 -20.60 4.18
CA GLY A 85 -22.52 -20.20 3.36
C GLY A 85 -22.89 -18.72 3.51
N ARG A 86 -22.92 -18.20 4.74
CA ARG A 86 -23.37 -16.83 5.06
C ARG A 86 -22.38 -15.73 4.68
N ARG A 87 -21.11 -16.05 4.38
CA ARG A 87 -20.07 -15.06 4.11
C ARG A 87 -20.06 -14.60 2.66
N GLU A 88 -19.74 -13.32 2.46
CA GLU A 88 -19.48 -12.76 1.15
C GLU A 88 -18.17 -13.33 0.57
N LYS A 89 -18.24 -13.95 -0.61
CA LYS A 89 -17.11 -14.62 -1.28
C LYS A 89 -16.57 -13.80 -2.46
N THR A 90 -16.88 -12.51 -2.50
CA THR A 90 -16.42 -11.64 -3.59
C THR A 90 -14.93 -11.34 -3.43
N PRO A 91 -14.16 -11.18 -4.52
CA PRO A 91 -12.75 -10.80 -4.43
C PRO A 91 -12.54 -9.50 -3.64
N SER A 92 -13.48 -8.57 -3.72
CA SER A 92 -13.47 -7.33 -2.93
C SER A 92 -13.62 -7.59 -1.43
N ALA A 93 -14.45 -8.55 -1.01
CA ALA A 93 -14.59 -8.91 0.40
C ALA A 93 -13.27 -9.47 0.94
N PHE A 94 -12.61 -10.36 0.18
CA PHE A 94 -11.29 -10.89 0.55
C PHE A 94 -10.24 -9.79 0.70
N TYR A 95 -10.15 -8.89 -0.28
CA TYR A 95 -9.22 -7.75 -0.21
C TYR A 95 -9.48 -6.86 1.01
N ASN A 96 -10.75 -6.55 1.28
CA ASN A 96 -11.12 -5.69 2.41
C ASN A 96 -10.78 -6.35 3.76
N GLU A 97 -11.02 -7.64 3.93
CA GLU A 97 -10.64 -8.37 5.16
C GLU A 97 -9.11 -8.45 5.32
N PHE A 98 -8.39 -8.73 4.22
CA PHE A 98 -6.93 -8.79 4.24
C PHE A 98 -6.32 -7.45 4.66
N MET A 99 -6.72 -6.37 3.99
CA MET A 99 -6.24 -5.03 4.30
C MET A 99 -6.62 -4.61 5.73
N ARG A 100 -7.84 -4.94 6.18
CA ARG A 100 -8.25 -4.67 7.56
C ARG A 100 -7.35 -5.38 8.57
N ASN A 101 -6.97 -6.62 8.31
CA ASN A 101 -6.09 -7.37 9.21
C ASN A 101 -4.67 -6.81 9.22
N VAL A 102 -4.14 -6.41 8.05
CA VAL A 102 -2.85 -5.69 7.95
C VAL A 102 -2.89 -4.41 8.80
N TRP A 103 -3.94 -3.59 8.65
CA TRP A 103 -4.12 -2.38 9.45
C TRP A 103 -4.32 -2.67 10.94
N ARG A 104 -4.96 -3.79 11.29
CA ARG A 104 -5.11 -4.21 12.69
C ARG A 104 -3.77 -4.55 13.31
N VAL A 105 -2.96 -5.36 12.64
CA VAL A 105 -1.62 -5.73 13.10
C VAL A 105 -0.74 -4.48 13.17
N HIS A 106 -0.80 -3.61 12.16
CA HIS A 106 -0.09 -2.34 12.16
C HIS A 106 -0.50 -1.44 13.34
N ASN A 107 -1.79 -1.30 13.59
CA ASN A 107 -2.30 -0.49 14.70
C ASN A 107 -1.94 -1.10 16.06
N LEU A 108 -2.04 -2.42 16.22
CA LEU A 108 -1.73 -3.06 17.50
C LEU A 108 -0.23 -3.04 17.79
N TYR A 109 0.60 -3.47 16.83
CA TYR A 109 2.01 -3.79 17.09
C TYR A 109 3.02 -2.77 16.56
N TYR A 110 2.68 -1.94 15.57
CA TYR A 110 3.66 -1.05 14.94
C TYR A 110 3.44 0.42 15.30
N SER A 111 2.20 0.92 15.18
CA SER A 111 1.91 2.37 15.24
C SER A 111 1.05 2.79 16.42
N GLY A 112 0.16 1.95 16.92
CA GLY A 112 -0.79 2.35 17.97
C GLY A 112 -0.19 2.42 19.38
N PRO A 113 -1.02 2.80 20.37
CA PRO A 113 -0.61 2.98 21.75
C PRO A 113 -0.71 1.70 22.60
N VAL A 114 -1.37 0.65 22.09
CA VAL A 114 -1.79 -0.52 22.89
C VAL A 114 -0.61 -1.42 23.24
N PHE A 115 0.24 -1.74 22.27
CA PHE A 115 1.47 -2.49 22.52
C PHE A 115 2.66 -1.57 22.27
N ASN A 116 3.42 -1.25 23.32
CA ASN A 116 4.61 -0.43 23.22
C ASN A 116 5.76 -1.27 22.65
N ASN A 117 5.80 -1.40 21.32
CA ASN A 117 6.76 -2.25 20.64
C ASN A 117 8.11 -1.54 20.49
N THR A 118 9.18 -2.18 20.96
CA THR A 118 10.57 -1.74 20.80
C THR A 118 10.92 -1.42 19.35
N ILE A 119 10.34 -2.15 18.38
CA ILE A 119 10.53 -1.94 16.94
C ILE A 119 10.16 -0.50 16.53
N LYS A 120 9.05 0.05 17.05
CA LYS A 120 8.60 1.42 16.76
C LYS A 120 9.64 2.45 17.20
N THR A 121 10.21 2.24 18.38
CA THR A 121 11.24 3.11 18.96
C THR A 121 12.52 3.05 18.14
N ILE A 122 12.96 1.86 17.74
CA ILE A 122 14.15 1.67 16.89
C ILE A 122 13.96 2.39 15.54
N PHE A 123 12.83 2.19 14.86
CA PHE A 123 12.57 2.86 13.58
C PHE A 123 12.57 4.38 13.71
N ARG A 124 12.04 4.94 14.80
CA ARG A 124 12.09 6.39 15.06
C ARG A 124 13.53 6.88 15.17
N PHE A 125 14.38 6.18 15.91
CA PHE A 125 15.80 6.55 16.02
C PHE A 125 16.55 6.44 14.68
N VAL A 126 16.31 5.39 13.90
CA VAL A 126 16.91 5.24 12.56
C VAL A 126 16.46 6.36 11.62
N PHE A 127 15.17 6.72 11.63
CA PHE A 127 14.64 7.78 10.78
C PHE A 127 15.20 9.14 11.20
N ILE A 128 15.25 9.44 12.50
CA ILE A 128 15.84 10.66 13.03
C ILE A 128 17.33 10.75 12.66
N TYR A 129 18.10 9.68 12.85
CA TYR A 129 19.52 9.64 12.49
C TYR A 129 19.75 9.86 11.00
N SER A 130 18.94 9.21 10.14
CA SER A 130 18.99 9.38 8.69
C SER A 130 18.64 10.81 8.27
N PHE A 131 17.60 11.38 8.90
CA PHE A 131 17.16 12.75 8.65
C PHE A 131 18.19 13.78 9.11
N LEU A 132 18.82 13.60 10.28
CA LEU A 132 19.90 14.46 10.77
C LEU A 132 21.14 14.39 9.87
N ASN A 133 21.51 13.18 9.42
CA ASN A 133 22.57 13.01 8.45
C ASN A 133 22.27 13.75 7.14
N TRP A 134 21.02 13.68 6.68
CA TRP A 134 20.58 14.43 5.52
C TRP A 134 20.66 15.94 5.76
N LEU A 135 20.17 16.46 6.90
CA LEU A 135 20.24 17.88 7.24
C LEU A 135 21.67 18.42 7.26
N VAL A 136 22.62 17.73 7.89
CA VAL A 136 24.02 18.16 7.93
C VAL A 136 24.66 18.14 6.54
N LYS A 137 24.28 17.17 5.71
CA LYS A 137 24.84 16.96 4.37
C LYS A 137 24.04 17.63 3.26
N CYS A 138 22.91 18.29 3.54
CA CYS A 138 22.01 18.82 2.51
C CYS A 138 22.69 19.91 1.69
N HIS A 139 23.57 20.71 2.31
CA HIS A 139 24.33 21.76 1.62
C HIS A 139 25.19 21.21 0.46
N ARG A 140 25.69 19.98 0.58
CA ARG A 140 26.50 19.31 -0.46
C ARG A 140 25.69 19.07 -1.74
N TYR A 141 24.37 19.08 -1.65
CA TYR A 141 23.47 18.80 -2.76
C TYR A 141 22.79 20.05 -3.32
N TRP A 142 23.09 21.26 -2.81
CA TRP A 142 22.52 22.51 -3.32
C TRP A 142 22.92 22.79 -4.78
N ASP A 143 24.10 22.35 -5.22
CA ASP A 143 24.51 22.52 -6.62
C ASP A 143 23.68 21.68 -7.60
N PHE A 144 23.09 20.57 -7.14
CA PHE A 144 22.19 19.74 -7.96
C PHE A 144 20.82 20.40 -8.18
N GLN A 145 20.39 21.35 -7.34
CA GLN A 145 19.15 22.08 -7.56
C GLN A 145 19.22 23.00 -8.79
N LYS A 146 20.44 23.40 -9.19
CA LYS A 146 20.67 24.24 -10.37
C LYS A 146 20.51 23.45 -11.68
N THR A 147 20.66 22.12 -11.63
CA THR A 147 20.40 21.23 -12.76
C THR A 147 18.99 20.68 -12.65
N ILE A 148 18.00 21.54 -12.92
CA ILE A 148 16.62 21.09 -13.09
C ILE A 148 16.58 20.28 -14.40
N TYR A 149 16.60 18.95 -14.30
CA TYR A 149 16.31 18.07 -15.43
C TYR A 149 14.79 18.02 -15.65
N HIS A 150 14.23 19.13 -16.12
CA HIS A 150 12.92 19.15 -16.75
C HIS A 150 13.14 19.56 -18.20
N TRP A 151 13.06 18.59 -19.10
CA TRP A 151 12.43 18.80 -20.39
C TRP A 151 10.92 18.85 -20.20
#